data_AF-A0A644YRG2-F1
#
_entry.id   AF-A0A644YRG2-F1
#
_cell.length_a   1.000
_cell.length_b   1.000
_cell.length_c   1.000
_cell.angle_alpha   90.00
_cell.angle_beta   90.00
_cell.angle_gamma   90.00
#
_symmetry.space_group_name_H-M   'P 1'
#
loop_
_entity.id
_entity.type
_entity.pdbx_description
1 polymer ?
#
loop_
_entity_poly.entity_id
_entity_poly.type
_entity_poly.pdbx_seq_one_letter_code
_entity_poly.pdbx_strand_id
1 'polypeptide(L)'
;MNPQIVGKSVEALASMANLKVPTGARVLISEQTTVGKNNPYSREKLTPILAFYTVDSLEEGINLCTEILMNEGKGHTLVLHSENKEVIKEFGLRIPVSRLLVNTPGALGGIGGSTNLVPALTLGCGAVGGSSTSDNVGPMNLLNIKRVAYGVRELEDLRGSKQEEPVNTINEEYLELIISKVVEKLSALSK
;
A
#
# COMPACT_ATOMS: atom_id res chain seq x y z
N MET A 1 23.16 -10.81 5.32
CA MET A 1 23.50 -10.16 6.60
C MET A 1 24.59 -10.96 7.29
N ASN A 2 25.60 -10.32 7.91
CA ASN A 2 26.59 -10.99 8.76
C ASN A 2 26.13 -10.90 10.23
N PRO A 3 25.75 -11.99 10.91
CA PRO A 3 25.27 -11.93 12.29
C PRO A 3 26.29 -11.38 13.30
N GLN A 4 27.59 -11.45 13.00
CA GLN A 4 28.65 -11.03 13.93
C GLN A 4 28.66 -9.52 14.19
N ILE A 5 28.08 -8.72 13.29
CA ILE A 5 28.05 -7.25 13.40
C ILE A 5 26.81 -6.74 14.15
N VAL A 6 25.81 -7.58 14.38
CA VAL A 6 24.49 -7.18 14.91
C VAL A 6 24.64 -6.63 16.33
N GLY A 7 24.12 -5.42 16.57
CA GLY A 7 24.12 -4.77 17.88
C GLY A 7 25.52 -4.42 18.43
N LYS A 8 26.57 -4.45 17.61
CA LYS A 8 27.93 -4.08 18.03
C LYS A 8 28.14 -2.57 18.01
N SER A 9 29.04 -2.09 18.86
CA SER A 9 29.45 -0.68 18.88
C SER A 9 30.31 -0.32 17.67
N VAL A 10 30.43 0.97 17.37
CA VAL A 10 31.27 1.46 16.27
C VAL A 10 32.73 1.03 16.43
N GLU A 11 33.26 1.04 17.65
CA GLU A 11 34.64 0.62 17.96
C GLU A 11 34.85 -0.86 17.65
N ALA A 12 33.90 -1.71 18.04
CA ALA A 12 33.97 -3.14 17.76
C ALA A 12 33.93 -3.41 16.25
N LEU A 13 33.05 -2.72 15.52
CA LEU A 13 32.95 -2.84 14.06
C LEU A 13 34.22 -2.35 13.36
N ALA A 14 34.76 -1.21 13.79
CA ALA A 14 36.00 -0.66 13.26
C ALA A 14 37.18 -1.63 13.48
N SER A 15 37.27 -2.24 14.65
CA SER A 15 38.27 -3.27 14.94
C SER A 15 38.11 -4.50 14.05
N MET A 16 36.88 -5.00 13.86
CA MET A 16 36.59 -6.14 12.97
C MET A 16 36.96 -5.85 11.51
N ALA A 17 36.80 -4.59 11.08
CA ALA A 17 37.09 -4.14 9.72
C ALA A 17 38.51 -3.57 9.54
N ASN A 18 39.35 -3.59 10.57
CA ASN A 18 40.68 -2.96 10.59
C ASN A 18 40.68 -1.47 10.19
N LEU A 19 39.64 -0.74 10.61
CA LEU A 19 39.48 0.70 10.39
C LEU A 19 39.93 1.49 11.62
N LYS A 20 40.52 2.67 11.40
CA LYS A 20 40.76 3.66 12.45
C LYS A 20 39.63 4.69 12.42
N VAL A 21 38.91 4.81 13.53
CA VAL A 21 37.79 5.75 13.68
C VAL A 21 38.05 6.67 14.88
N PRO A 22 37.58 7.93 14.84
CA PRO A 22 37.70 8.83 15.98
C PRO A 22 36.99 8.26 17.22
N THR A 23 37.59 8.50 18.40
CA THR A 23 36.98 8.11 19.68
C THR A 23 35.63 8.83 19.86
N GLY A 24 34.60 8.08 20.23
CA GLY A 24 33.25 8.62 20.42
C GLY A 24 32.41 8.72 19.13
N ALA A 25 32.90 8.20 18.00
CA ALA A 25 32.10 8.06 16.78
C ALA A 25 30.84 7.21 17.06
N ARG A 26 29.66 7.75 16.76
CA ARG A 26 28.37 7.11 17.10
C ARG A 26 27.81 6.23 15.99
N VAL A 27 28.14 6.55 14.74
CA VAL A 27 27.69 5.83 13.55
C VAL A 27 28.79 5.86 12.50
N LEU A 28 28.82 4.83 11.65
CA LEU A 28 29.62 4.79 10.43
C LEU A 28 28.73 5.08 9.24
N ILE A 29 29.18 5.92 8.33
CA ILE A 29 28.43 6.30 7.13
C ILE A 29 29.24 5.91 5.90
N SER A 30 28.59 5.26 4.93
CA SER A 30 29.20 4.91 3.65
C SER A 30 28.40 5.54 2.52
N GLU A 31 29.05 6.35 1.69
CA GLU A 31 28.46 6.88 0.46
C GLU A 31 28.21 5.74 -0.54
N GLN A 32 27.04 5.76 -1.18
CA GLN A 32 26.58 4.70 -2.05
C GLN A 32 25.90 5.27 -3.29
N THR A 33 26.00 4.52 -4.40
CA THR A 33 25.41 4.89 -5.70
C THR A 33 24.64 3.73 -6.34
N THR A 34 24.67 2.54 -5.73
CA THR A 34 24.01 1.34 -6.27
C THR A 34 23.13 0.69 -5.22
N VAL A 35 22.11 -0.03 -5.69
CA VAL A 35 21.23 -0.86 -4.85
C VAL A 35 21.31 -2.30 -5.35
N GLY A 36 21.36 -3.26 -4.44
CA GLY A 36 21.25 -4.65 -4.81
C GLY A 36 21.85 -5.62 -3.81
N LYS A 37 21.65 -6.92 -4.06
CA LYS A 37 22.11 -7.99 -3.19
C LYS A 37 23.63 -8.02 -2.97
N ASN A 38 24.39 -7.56 -3.97
CA ASN A 38 25.85 -7.49 -3.95
C ASN A 38 26.38 -6.23 -3.25
N ASN A 39 25.51 -5.22 -3.01
CA ASN A 39 25.86 -4.05 -2.23
C ASN A 39 25.32 -4.21 -0.80
N PRO A 40 26.15 -4.61 0.18
CA PRO A 40 25.69 -4.82 1.56
C PRO A 40 25.20 -3.54 2.26
N TYR A 41 25.63 -2.36 1.80
CA TYR A 41 25.18 -1.09 2.38
C TYR A 41 23.73 -0.76 2.02
N SER A 42 23.25 -1.25 0.88
CA SER A 42 21.86 -1.09 0.42
C SER A 42 20.85 -2.03 1.10
N ARG A 43 21.29 -2.83 2.07
CA ARG A 43 20.50 -3.88 2.74
C ARG A 43 20.32 -3.61 4.23
N GLU A 44 19.58 -4.48 4.91
CA GLU A 44 19.46 -4.44 6.36
C GLU A 44 20.77 -4.82 7.04
N LYS A 45 21.17 -4.04 8.07
CA LYS A 45 22.48 -4.16 8.74
C LYS A 45 22.39 -4.36 10.26
N LEU A 46 21.28 -4.01 10.90
CA LEU A 46 21.02 -4.13 12.35
C LEU A 46 22.22 -3.73 13.25
N THR A 47 22.88 -2.63 12.89
CA THR A 47 24.15 -2.17 13.47
C THR A 47 24.29 -0.66 13.19
N PRO A 48 25.13 0.11 13.89
CA PRO A 48 25.31 1.55 13.66
C PRO A 48 26.10 1.89 12.38
N ILE A 49 25.70 1.32 11.24
CA ILE A 49 26.21 1.61 9.91
C ILE A 49 25.05 2.11 9.05
N LEU A 50 25.20 3.27 8.43
CA LEU A 50 24.24 3.87 7.50
C LEU A 50 24.84 3.98 6.09
N ALA A 51 23.99 3.78 5.09
CA ALA A 51 24.30 4.16 3.72
C ALA A 51 23.88 5.61 3.51
N PHE A 52 24.63 6.34 2.70
CA PHE A 52 24.32 7.72 2.30
C PHE A 52 24.24 7.80 0.79
N TYR A 53 23.10 8.26 0.29
CA TYR A 53 22.84 8.44 -1.13
C TYR A 53 22.48 9.91 -1.38
N THR A 54 22.84 10.41 -2.56
CA THR A 54 22.48 11.74 -3.03
C THR A 54 21.62 11.59 -4.29
N VAL A 55 20.58 12.41 -4.40
CA VAL A 55 19.67 12.48 -5.54
C VAL A 55 19.41 13.94 -5.90
N ASP A 56 19.12 14.21 -7.16
CA ASP A 56 18.98 15.58 -7.66
C ASP A 56 17.52 16.06 -7.66
N SER A 57 16.56 15.16 -7.44
CA SER A 57 15.14 15.48 -7.46
C SER A 57 14.30 14.62 -6.54
N LEU A 58 13.06 15.09 -6.28
CA LEU A 58 12.03 14.34 -5.57
C LEU A 58 11.75 12.99 -6.25
N GLU A 59 11.66 13.01 -7.58
CA GLU A 59 11.33 11.81 -8.37
C GLU A 59 12.44 10.75 -8.25
N GLU A 60 13.69 11.16 -8.36
CA GLU A 60 14.83 10.27 -8.11
C GLU A 60 14.86 9.75 -6.68
N GLY A 61 14.54 10.58 -5.69
CA GLY A 61 14.42 10.16 -4.29
C GLY A 61 13.36 9.08 -4.09
N ILE A 62 12.17 9.25 -4.67
CA ILE A 62 11.09 8.26 -4.60
C ILE A 62 11.51 6.95 -5.28
N ASN A 63 12.12 7.04 -6.45
CA ASN A 63 12.57 5.87 -7.22
C ASN A 63 13.67 5.11 -6.48
N LEU A 64 14.67 5.80 -5.95
CA LEU A 64 15.74 5.20 -5.15
C LEU A 64 15.20 4.54 -3.87
N CYS A 65 14.33 5.22 -3.13
CA CYS A 65 13.70 4.64 -1.94
C CYS A 65 12.90 3.38 -2.28
N THR A 66 12.17 3.40 -3.39
CA THR A 66 11.41 2.26 -3.89
C THR A 66 12.34 1.11 -4.26
N GLU A 67 13.44 1.38 -4.96
CA GLU A 67 14.44 0.38 -5.33
C GLU A 67 15.06 -0.29 -4.10
N ILE A 68 15.47 0.50 -3.09
CA ILE A 68 16.01 0.00 -1.82
C ILE A 68 14.99 -0.93 -1.13
N LEU A 69 13.73 -0.48 -0.99
CA LEU A 69 12.68 -1.26 -0.33
C LEU A 69 12.36 -2.55 -1.08
N MET A 70 12.29 -2.50 -2.41
CA MET A 70 12.01 -3.66 -3.25
C MET A 70 13.18 -4.66 -3.25
N ASN A 71 14.41 -4.20 -3.08
CA ASN A 71 15.58 -5.05 -2.84
C ASN A 71 15.49 -5.73 -1.46
N GLU A 72 15.24 -4.96 -0.39
CA GLU A 72 15.08 -5.48 0.97
C GLU A 72 14.32 -4.46 1.85
N GLY A 73 13.12 -4.81 2.36
CA GLY A 73 12.36 -3.98 3.31
C GLY A 73 10.95 -3.54 2.89
N LYS A 74 10.47 -3.96 1.70
CA LYS A 74 9.10 -3.67 1.21
C LYS A 74 8.02 -3.97 2.25
N GLY A 75 7.07 -3.04 2.38
CA GLY A 75 5.97 -3.10 3.35
C GLY A 75 6.36 -2.75 4.78
N HIS A 76 7.65 -2.63 5.10
CA HIS A 76 8.10 -2.22 6.41
C HIS A 76 8.06 -0.68 6.52
N THR A 77 9.16 0.01 6.80
CA THR A 77 9.14 1.41 7.25
C THR A 77 9.94 2.33 6.33
N LEU A 78 9.45 3.55 6.11
CA LEU A 78 10.25 4.67 5.57
C LEU A 78 10.14 5.86 6.54
N VAL A 79 11.25 6.57 6.73
CA VAL A 79 11.29 7.84 7.46
C VAL A 79 11.56 8.97 6.48
N LEU A 80 10.71 9.98 6.50
CA LEU A 80 10.83 11.19 5.72
C LEU A 80 11.03 12.38 6.65
N HIS A 81 12.06 13.17 6.40
CA HIS A 81 12.26 14.45 7.07
C HIS A 81 11.94 15.59 6.09
N SER A 82 10.80 16.25 6.27
CA SER A 82 10.35 17.35 5.41
C SER A 82 9.25 18.16 6.11
N GLU A 83 9.20 19.46 5.85
CA GLU A 83 8.06 20.33 6.20
C GLU A 83 7.19 20.65 4.98
N ASN A 84 7.57 20.17 3.78
CA ASN A 84 6.80 20.37 2.56
C ASN A 84 5.70 19.31 2.46
N LYS A 85 4.45 19.76 2.59
CA LYS A 85 3.26 18.89 2.56
C LYS A 85 3.05 18.16 1.24
N GLU A 86 3.40 18.77 0.11
CA GLU A 86 3.28 18.10 -1.19
C GLU A 86 4.31 16.98 -1.31
N VAL A 87 5.55 17.19 -0.84
CA VAL A 87 6.56 16.13 -0.79
C VAL A 87 6.09 14.97 0.11
N ILE A 88 5.57 15.27 1.30
CA ILE A 88 5.05 14.26 2.23
C ILE A 88 3.92 13.45 1.58
N LYS A 89 3.00 14.15 0.90
CA LYS A 89 1.88 13.54 0.19
C LYS A 89 2.35 12.63 -0.94
N GLU A 90 3.29 13.07 -1.77
CA GLU A 90 3.85 12.26 -2.86
C GLU A 90 4.49 10.97 -2.34
N PHE A 91 5.31 11.05 -1.29
CA PHE A 91 5.87 9.86 -0.65
C PHE A 91 4.77 8.95 -0.07
N GLY A 92 3.75 9.52 0.57
CA GLY A 92 2.64 8.78 1.18
C GLY A 92 1.75 8.03 0.19
N LEU A 93 1.64 8.53 -1.04
CA LEU A 93 0.86 7.88 -2.09
C LEU A 93 1.64 6.80 -2.84
N ARG A 94 2.97 6.91 -2.90
CA ARG A 94 3.80 6.14 -3.86
C ARG A 94 4.70 5.09 -3.22
N ILE A 95 5.16 5.29 -1.99
CA ILE A 95 6.16 4.40 -1.38
C ILE A 95 5.48 3.11 -0.84
N PRO A 96 6.03 1.92 -1.14
CA PRO A 96 5.45 0.64 -0.73
C PRO A 96 5.80 0.28 0.73
N VAL A 97 5.35 1.08 1.70
CA VAL A 97 5.55 0.84 3.14
C VAL A 97 4.22 0.87 3.90
N SER A 98 4.12 0.11 4.99
CA SER A 98 2.95 0.18 5.87
C SER A 98 3.07 1.26 6.95
N ARG A 99 4.28 1.75 7.22
CA ARG A 99 4.53 2.90 8.12
C ARG A 99 5.44 3.91 7.42
N LEU A 100 4.87 5.02 6.99
CA LEU A 100 5.61 6.21 6.59
C LEU A 100 5.65 7.16 7.79
N LEU A 101 6.86 7.41 8.27
CA LEU A 101 7.10 8.23 9.45
C LEU A 101 7.61 9.60 9.02
N VAL A 102 6.99 10.67 9.51
CA VAL A 102 7.37 12.05 9.18
C VAL A 102 7.98 12.71 10.41
N ASN A 103 9.17 13.28 10.26
CA ASN A 103 9.85 14.10 11.28
C ASN A 103 9.95 13.44 12.68
N THR A 104 10.16 12.12 12.73
CA THR A 104 10.26 11.33 13.97
C THR A 104 11.38 10.27 13.87
N PRO A 105 12.02 9.87 14.97
CA PRO A 105 13.01 8.78 14.94
C PRO A 105 12.41 7.49 14.39
N GLY A 106 13.08 6.82 13.46
CA GLY A 106 12.53 5.64 12.77
C GLY A 106 12.21 4.46 13.67
N ALA A 107 13.17 4.07 14.54
CA ALA A 107 13.00 2.93 15.43
C ALA A 107 11.85 3.14 16.43
N LEU A 108 11.80 4.31 17.09
CA LEU A 108 10.77 4.62 18.08
C LEU A 108 9.43 4.99 17.45
N GLY A 109 9.46 5.64 16.28
CA GLY A 109 8.27 6.04 15.57
C GLY A 109 7.53 4.85 14.98
N GLY A 110 8.25 3.87 14.43
CA GLY A 110 7.66 2.68 13.81
C GLY A 110 6.92 1.79 14.80
N ILE A 111 7.43 1.67 16.02
CA ILE A 111 6.82 0.89 17.11
C ILE A 111 5.69 1.62 17.85
N GLY A 112 5.37 2.87 17.49
CA GLY A 112 4.37 3.68 18.19
C GLY A 112 4.85 4.28 19.52
N GLY A 113 6.17 4.41 19.74
CA GLY A 113 6.74 5.01 20.94
C GLY A 113 6.83 6.54 20.89
N SER A 114 7.13 7.10 19.72
CA SER A 114 7.17 8.55 19.49
C SER A 114 6.12 9.05 18.50
N THR A 115 5.16 8.19 18.14
CA THR A 115 4.05 8.49 17.23
C THR A 115 2.75 7.95 17.83
N ASN A 116 1.62 8.30 17.22
CA ASN A 116 0.30 7.76 17.60
C ASN A 116 -0.05 6.45 16.88
N LEU A 117 0.93 5.71 16.37
CA LEU A 117 0.70 4.34 15.90
C LEU A 117 0.40 3.44 17.09
N VAL A 118 -0.30 2.32 16.85
CA VAL A 118 -0.51 1.30 17.88
C VAL A 118 0.86 0.83 18.41
N PRO A 119 1.10 0.86 19.73
CA PRO A 119 2.34 0.37 20.30
C PRO A 119 2.53 -1.13 20.02
N ALA A 120 3.58 -1.50 19.28
CA ALA A 120 3.82 -2.89 18.91
C ALA A 120 5.30 -3.18 18.63
N LEU A 121 5.73 -4.42 18.90
CA LEU A 121 7.03 -4.97 18.47
C LEU A 121 6.90 -6.01 17.35
N THR A 122 5.66 -6.34 16.96
CA THR A 122 5.34 -7.13 15.79
C THR A 122 4.72 -6.21 14.75
N LEU A 123 5.48 -5.88 13.71
CA LEU A 123 5.12 -4.90 12.70
C LEU A 123 4.79 -5.63 11.39
N GLY A 124 3.50 -5.69 11.03
CA GLY A 124 3.05 -6.39 9.84
C GLY A 124 3.47 -5.67 8.56
N CYS A 125 4.08 -6.36 7.60
CA CYS A 125 4.57 -5.76 6.35
C CYS A 125 3.54 -5.74 5.20
N GLY A 126 2.28 -6.08 5.46
CA GLY A 126 1.23 -6.23 4.45
C GLY A 126 1.54 -7.31 3.40
N ALA A 127 0.62 -7.45 2.44
CA ALA A 127 0.72 -8.48 1.39
C ALA A 127 1.98 -8.32 0.53
N VAL A 128 2.44 -7.08 0.30
CA VAL A 128 3.68 -6.80 -0.46
C VAL A 128 4.91 -7.41 0.20
N GLY A 129 4.93 -7.48 1.54
CA GLY A 129 5.95 -8.13 2.35
C GLY A 129 5.62 -9.59 2.73
N GLY A 130 4.55 -10.17 2.21
CA GLY A 130 4.12 -11.55 2.50
C GLY A 130 3.40 -11.73 3.84
N SER A 131 2.90 -10.66 4.46
CA SER A 131 2.12 -10.68 5.70
C SER A 131 0.63 -10.56 5.43
N SER A 132 -0.21 -11.15 6.29
CA SER A 132 -1.67 -11.03 6.24
C SER A 132 -2.20 -9.67 6.72
N THR A 133 -1.36 -8.88 7.41
CA THR A 133 -1.70 -7.54 7.89
C THR A 133 -0.54 -6.56 7.70
N SER A 134 -0.88 -5.28 7.52
CA SER A 134 0.01 -4.11 7.54
C SER A 134 0.08 -3.43 8.91
N ASP A 135 -0.73 -3.89 9.87
CA ASP A 135 -0.89 -3.22 11.15
C ASP A 135 0.37 -3.37 12.02
N ASN A 136 0.52 -2.40 12.92
CA ASN A 136 1.19 -2.65 14.18
C ASN A 136 0.29 -3.60 14.98
N VAL A 137 0.72 -4.85 15.11
CA VAL A 137 -0.14 -5.92 15.64
C VAL A 137 -0.51 -5.62 17.09
N GLY A 138 -1.82 -5.53 17.34
CA GLY A 138 -2.41 -5.29 18.66
C GLY A 138 -3.51 -6.29 19.00
N PRO A 139 -4.21 -6.10 20.13
CA PRO A 139 -5.23 -7.03 20.61
C PRO A 139 -6.35 -7.32 19.60
N MET A 140 -6.75 -6.31 18.80
CA MET A 140 -7.82 -6.46 17.80
C MET A 140 -7.45 -7.43 16.68
N ASN A 141 -6.16 -7.64 16.41
CA ASN A 141 -5.70 -8.63 15.43
C ASN A 141 -5.79 -10.08 15.96
N LEU A 142 -6.03 -10.26 17.26
CA LEU A 142 -6.06 -11.55 17.95
C LEU A 142 -7.48 -12.00 18.32
N LEU A 143 -8.50 -11.25 17.90
CA LEU A 143 -9.91 -11.53 18.20
C LEU A 143 -10.67 -11.99 16.96
N ASN A 144 -11.40 -13.10 17.12
CA ASN A 144 -12.42 -13.49 16.15
C ASN A 144 -13.72 -12.73 16.45
N ILE A 145 -14.31 -12.10 15.43
CA ILE A 145 -15.60 -11.41 15.55
C ILE A 145 -16.72 -12.33 15.07
N LYS A 146 -17.54 -12.83 16.02
CA LYS A 146 -18.77 -13.56 15.72
C LYS A 146 -19.90 -12.58 15.41
N ARG A 147 -20.58 -12.74 14.28
CA ARG A 147 -21.76 -11.96 13.89
C ARG A 147 -23.00 -12.85 13.90
N VAL A 148 -24.03 -12.43 14.64
CA VAL A 148 -25.37 -13.03 14.58
C VAL A 148 -26.22 -12.12 13.71
N ALA A 149 -26.63 -12.60 12.54
CA ALA A 149 -27.38 -11.83 11.55
C ALA A 149 -28.76 -12.43 11.35
N TYR A 150 -29.79 -11.59 11.36
CA TYR A 150 -31.17 -11.97 11.04
C TYR A 150 -31.46 -11.70 9.56
N GLY A 151 -32.30 -12.52 8.94
CA GLY A 151 -32.79 -12.29 7.59
C GLY A 151 -33.63 -11.02 7.55
N VAL A 152 -33.33 -10.12 6.62
CA VAL A 152 -34.06 -8.85 6.40
C VAL A 152 -34.65 -8.73 5.00
N ARG A 153 -34.39 -9.71 4.14
CA ARG A 153 -34.84 -9.80 2.75
C ARG A 153 -34.99 -11.26 2.38
N GLU A 154 -35.96 -11.56 1.54
CA GLU A 154 -36.14 -12.87 0.91
C GLU A 154 -35.48 -12.89 -0.49
N LEU A 155 -35.38 -14.08 -1.09
CA LEU A 155 -34.74 -14.25 -2.41
C LEU A 155 -35.48 -13.46 -3.51
N GLU A 156 -36.80 -13.35 -3.40
CA GLU A 156 -37.67 -12.61 -4.32
C GLU A 156 -37.32 -11.11 -4.33
N ASP A 157 -37.00 -10.53 -3.17
CA ASP A 157 -36.60 -9.13 -3.04
C ASP A 157 -35.28 -8.84 -3.79
N LEU A 158 -34.41 -9.85 -3.93
CA LEU A 158 -33.11 -9.74 -4.60
C LEU A 158 -33.20 -9.93 -6.12
N ARG A 159 -34.24 -10.59 -6.62
CA ARG A 159 -34.40 -10.90 -8.05
C ARG A 159 -34.83 -9.68 -8.89
N GLY A 160 -35.18 -8.57 -8.24
CA GLY A 160 -35.83 -7.43 -8.89
C GLY A 160 -37.26 -7.79 -9.31
N SER A 161 -38.14 -6.80 -9.45
CA SER A 161 -39.44 -7.02 -10.09
C SER A 161 -39.19 -7.68 -11.44
N LYS A 162 -39.81 -8.84 -11.69
CA LYS A 162 -39.86 -9.47 -13.03
C LYS A 162 -39.99 -8.35 -14.07
N GLN A 163 -39.17 -8.41 -15.13
CA GLN A 163 -39.39 -7.62 -16.34
C GLN A 163 -40.90 -7.63 -16.60
N GLU A 164 -41.51 -6.46 -16.72
CA GLU A 164 -42.89 -6.34 -17.18
C GLU A 164 -43.02 -7.27 -18.39
N GLU A 165 -43.88 -8.30 -18.28
CA GLU A 165 -44.23 -9.05 -19.49
C GLU A 165 -44.65 -8.01 -20.53
N PRO A 166 -44.13 -8.05 -21.77
CA PRO A 166 -44.56 -7.10 -22.77
C PRO A 166 -46.08 -7.19 -22.83
N VAL A 167 -46.75 -6.07 -22.54
CA VAL A 167 -48.21 -5.96 -22.62
C VAL A 167 -48.57 -6.17 -24.09
N ASN A 168 -48.74 -7.43 -24.49
CA ASN A 168 -49.10 -7.87 -25.84
C ASN A 168 -50.62 -7.78 -26.06
N THR A 169 -51.28 -6.84 -25.39
CA THR A 169 -52.66 -6.47 -25.69
C THR A 169 -52.64 -5.13 -26.41
N ILE A 170 -52.39 -5.19 -27.73
CA ILE A 170 -52.78 -4.10 -28.62
C ILE A 170 -54.30 -4.02 -28.53
N ASN A 171 -54.84 -2.89 -28.07
CA ASN A 171 -56.28 -2.64 -28.04
C ASN A 171 -56.86 -2.86 -29.46
N GLU A 172 -57.94 -3.65 -29.57
CA GLU A 172 -58.58 -4.03 -30.83
C GLU A 172 -58.91 -2.83 -31.72
N GLU A 173 -59.32 -1.68 -31.14
CA GLU A 173 -59.57 -0.46 -31.92
C GLU A 173 -58.31 0.06 -32.62
N TYR A 174 -57.16 -0.02 -31.95
CA TYR A 174 -55.89 0.40 -32.54
C TYR A 174 -55.43 -0.59 -33.60
N LEU A 175 -55.71 -1.89 -33.41
CA LEU A 175 -55.41 -2.92 -34.42
C LEU A 175 -56.24 -2.67 -35.68
N GLU A 176 -57.54 -2.40 -35.53
CA GLU A 176 -58.42 -2.06 -36.66
C GLU A 176 -57.97 -0.78 -37.37
N LEU A 177 -57.57 0.25 -36.62
CA LEU A 177 -57.06 1.50 -37.20
C LEU A 177 -55.76 1.30 -37.98
N ILE A 178 -54.87 0.43 -37.51
CA ILE A 178 -53.62 0.09 -38.21
C ILE A 178 -53.95 -0.68 -39.49
N ILE A 179 -54.84 -1.67 -39.41
CA ILE A 179 -55.26 -2.47 -40.57
C ILE A 179 -55.89 -1.55 -41.63
N SER A 180 -56.79 -0.65 -41.25
CA SER A 180 -57.45 0.27 -42.20
C SER A 180 -56.44 1.15 -42.93
N LYS A 181 -55.49 1.74 -42.21
CA LYS A 181 -54.42 2.57 -42.79
C LYS A 181 -53.48 1.79 -43.71
N VAL A 182 -53.18 0.53 -43.40
CA VAL A 182 -52.36 -0.32 -44.26
C VAL A 182 -53.10 -0.66 -45.54
N VAL A 183 -54.39 -1.01 -45.45
CA VAL A 183 -55.23 -1.29 -46.63
C VAL A 183 -55.36 -0.05 -47.51
N GLU A 184 -55.60 1.14 -46.93
CA GLU A 184 -55.61 2.40 -47.68
C GLU A 184 -54.29 2.61 -48.44
N LYS A 185 -53.14 2.48 -47.76
CA LYS A 185 -51.83 2.63 -48.40
C LYS A 185 -51.60 1.65 -49.53
N LEU A 186 -51.96 0.37 -49.34
CA LEU A 186 -51.82 -0.65 -50.37
C LEU A 186 -52.74 -0.39 -51.57
N SER A 187 -53.97 0.08 -51.32
CA SER A 187 -54.90 0.46 -52.39
C SER A 187 -54.47 1.72 -53.16
N ALA A 188 -53.74 2.63 -52.51
CA ALA A 188 -53.13 3.79 -53.14
C ALA A 188 -51.89 3.43 -53.99
N LEU A 189 -51.25 2.30 -53.73
CA LEU A 189 -50.13 1.75 -54.51
C LEU A 189 -50.58 0.93 -55.73
N SER A 190 -51.87 0.56 -55.81
CA SER A 190 -52.45 -0.22 -56.93
C SER A 190 -53.13 0.64 -58.01
N LYS A 191 -52.83 1.94 -58.10
CA LYS A 191 -53.28 2.85 -59.17
C LYS A 191 -52.11 3.45 -59.93
#